data_AF-A0A1L6R5K4-F1
#
_entry.id   AF-A0A1L6R5K4-F1
#
_cell.length_a   1.000
_cell.length_b   1.000
_cell.length_c   1.000
_cell.angle_alpha   90.00
_cell.angle_beta   90.00
_cell.angle_gamma   90.00
#
_symmetry.space_group_name_H-M   'P 1'
#
loop_
_entity.id
_entity.type
_entity.pdbx_description
1 polymer ?
#
loop_
_entity_poly.entity_id
_entity_poly.type
_entity_poly.pdbx_seq_one_letter_code
_entity_poly.pdbx_strand_id
1 'polypeptide(L)'
;MEYFLLFIGKLKYLCLIKLYIMDRKIRSLQDSKEIIEPFHSELVQCIEKGFNDFMKINEFISSEITPYVEFKPRTKACIIHDMIRANTLDLFSERGNLQVGEFNKVFGINVNDELFVRFKKMNKNFAVSSYLTPQHKKYLGQQRILGFPDEPTFLFAGYIPNQAWTSLSGIYLACWNGDTLEWYDEAGKYSYEQFSIDFESSKNDAHKIIEKRVRLKKGLGKNKDKGTGTDNN
;
A
#
# COMPACT_ATOMS: atom_id res chain seq x y z
N MET A 1 49.48 -3.81 -38.47
CA MET A 1 49.39 -4.38 -37.11
C MET A 1 48.80 -3.42 -36.07
N GLU A 2 48.77 -2.09 -36.29
CA GLU A 2 48.21 -1.13 -35.32
C GLU A 2 46.68 -1.17 -35.16
N TYR A 3 45.94 -1.55 -36.21
CA TYR A 3 44.48 -1.64 -36.16
C TYR A 3 43.94 -2.79 -35.30
N PHE A 4 44.75 -3.82 -35.04
CA PHE A 4 44.34 -4.99 -34.25
C PHE A 4 44.44 -4.72 -32.73
N LEU A 5 45.38 -3.88 -32.31
CA LEU A 5 45.55 -3.48 -30.90
C LEU A 5 44.44 -2.54 -30.41
N LEU A 6 43.90 -1.68 -31.29
CA LEU A 6 42.79 -0.79 -30.96
C LEU A 6 41.48 -1.56 -30.69
N PHE A 7 41.28 -2.70 -31.36
CA PHE A 7 40.09 -3.54 -31.19
C PHE A 7 40.13 -4.34 -29.88
N ILE A 8 41.31 -4.85 -29.50
CA ILE A 8 41.52 -5.56 -28.23
C ILE A 8 41.39 -4.60 -27.03
N GLY A 9 41.84 -3.35 -27.17
CA GLY A 9 41.66 -2.31 -26.15
C GLY A 9 40.18 -2.00 -25.87
N LYS A 10 39.34 -1.89 -26.92
CA LYS A 10 37.89 -1.68 -26.79
C LYS A 10 37.16 -2.90 -26.22
N LEU A 11 37.59 -4.13 -26.55
CA LEU A 11 36.99 -5.34 -25.97
C LEU A 11 37.30 -5.51 -24.48
N LYS A 12 38.52 -5.17 -24.03
CA LYS A 12 38.84 -5.14 -22.59
C LYS A 12 38.04 -4.06 -21.85
N TYR A 13 37.79 -2.91 -22.49
CA TYR A 13 36.93 -1.85 -21.93
C TYR A 13 35.46 -2.27 -21.83
N LEU A 14 34.92 -2.97 -22.84
CA LEU A 14 33.57 -3.54 -22.78
C LEU A 14 33.45 -4.68 -21.75
N CYS A 15 34.53 -5.44 -21.52
CA CYS A 15 34.55 -6.51 -20.53
C CYS A 15 34.69 -5.99 -19.09
N LEU A 16 35.32 -4.82 -18.88
CA LEU A 16 35.38 -4.12 -17.59
C LEU A 16 34.09 -3.35 -17.24
N ILE A 17 33.21 -3.11 -18.22
CA ILE A 17 31.84 -2.62 -18.01
C ILE A 17 30.85 -3.80 -17.84
N LYS A 18 31.33 -5.00 -17.49
CA LYS A 18 30.67 -5.74 -16.41
C LYS A 18 31.07 -5.06 -15.11
N LEU A 19 30.59 -3.83 -14.94
CA LEU A 19 30.37 -3.27 -13.61
C LEU A 19 29.62 -4.36 -12.87
N TYR A 20 30.30 -4.96 -11.91
CA TYR A 20 29.73 -5.89 -10.96
C TYR A 20 28.43 -5.23 -10.49
N ILE A 21 27.29 -5.69 -11.01
CA ILE A 21 25.99 -5.27 -10.51
C ILE A 21 25.94 -5.98 -9.16
N MET A 22 26.57 -5.37 -8.16
CA MET A 22 26.37 -5.78 -6.79
C MET A 22 24.93 -5.43 -6.49
N ASP A 23 24.09 -6.46 -6.52
CA ASP A 23 22.74 -6.40 -5.98
C ASP A 23 22.82 -5.84 -4.57
N ARG A 24 21.87 -4.97 -4.20
CA ARG A 24 21.87 -4.39 -2.85
C ARG A 24 21.70 -5.50 -1.82
N LYS A 25 22.19 -5.24 -0.61
CA LYS A 25 21.89 -6.10 0.53
C LYS A 25 20.38 -6.08 0.78
N ILE A 26 19.76 -7.26 0.72
CA ILE A 26 18.37 -7.45 1.13
C ILE A 26 18.36 -7.90 2.59
N ARG A 27 17.81 -7.06 3.46
CA ARG A 27 17.71 -7.37 4.89
C ARG A 27 16.56 -8.34 5.16
N SER A 28 16.76 -9.16 6.18
CA SER A 28 15.72 -10.07 6.68
C SER A 28 14.55 -9.28 7.26
N LEU A 29 13.40 -9.93 7.44
CA LEU A 29 12.26 -9.35 8.15
C LEU A 29 12.65 -8.92 9.57
N GLN A 30 13.39 -9.77 10.29
CA GLN A 30 13.79 -9.52 11.67
C GLN A 30 14.72 -8.29 11.77
N ASP A 31 15.77 -8.24 10.94
CA ASP A 31 16.71 -7.12 10.89
C ASP A 31 15.97 -5.81 10.55
N SER A 32 15.02 -5.89 9.62
CA SER A 32 14.27 -4.71 9.17
C SER A 32 13.30 -4.22 10.25
N LYS A 33 12.70 -5.13 11.03
CA LYS A 33 11.88 -4.79 12.19
C LYS A 33 12.68 -4.06 13.24
N GLU A 34 13.86 -4.57 13.60
CA GLU A 34 14.72 -3.93 14.61
C GLU A 34 15.11 -2.50 14.23
N ILE A 35 15.35 -2.26 12.94
CA ILE A 35 15.67 -0.92 12.43
C ILE A 35 14.42 -0.01 12.43
N ILE A 36 13.24 -0.54 12.11
CA ILE A 36 12.01 0.24 11.96
C ILE A 36 11.31 0.50 13.30
N GLU A 37 11.45 -0.40 14.27
CA GLU A 37 10.73 -0.40 15.54
C GLU A 37 10.65 0.98 16.21
N PRO A 38 11.73 1.79 16.29
CA PRO A 38 11.70 3.08 16.99
C PRO A 38 10.73 4.11 16.40
N PHE A 39 10.31 3.94 15.15
CA PHE A 39 9.41 4.86 14.45
C PHE A 39 8.28 4.12 13.71
N HIS A 40 8.10 2.84 14.01
CA HIS A 40 7.11 1.98 13.37
C HIS A 40 5.69 2.54 13.52
N SER A 41 5.31 2.89 14.75
CA SER A 41 3.99 3.48 15.06
C SER A 41 3.73 4.77 14.28
N GLU A 42 4.77 5.58 14.08
CA GLU A 42 4.67 6.85 13.38
C GLU A 42 4.52 6.66 11.86
N LEU A 43 5.15 5.64 11.27
CA LEU A 43 4.90 5.27 9.87
C LEU A 43 3.43 4.90 9.64
N VAL A 44 2.86 4.12 10.56
CA VAL A 44 1.45 3.74 10.54
C VAL A 44 0.57 4.99 10.67
N GLN A 45 0.87 5.86 11.64
CA GLN A 45 0.15 7.12 11.85
C GLN A 45 0.21 8.04 10.62
N CYS A 46 1.33 8.16 9.91
CA CYS A 46 1.41 8.94 8.67
C CYS A 46 0.38 8.47 7.63
N ILE A 47 0.26 7.15 7.48
CA ILE A 47 -0.65 6.52 6.53
C ILE A 47 -2.10 6.70 6.97
N GLU A 48 -2.41 6.42 8.23
CA GLU A 48 -3.75 6.57 8.79
C GLU A 48 -4.21 8.02 8.74
N LYS A 49 -3.38 8.95 9.18
CA LYS A 49 -3.66 10.39 9.13
C LYS A 49 -3.87 10.85 7.69
N GLY A 50 -3.04 10.40 6.76
CA GLY A 50 -3.18 10.76 5.34
C GLY A 50 -4.48 10.24 4.73
N PHE A 51 -4.92 9.03 5.11
CA PHE A 51 -6.22 8.50 4.69
C PHE A 51 -7.39 9.26 5.32
N ASN A 52 -7.31 9.53 6.63
CA ASN A 52 -8.35 10.26 7.36
C ASN A 52 -8.48 11.72 6.90
N ASP A 53 -7.38 12.37 6.52
CA ASP A 53 -7.41 13.73 5.98
C ASP A 53 -8.11 13.75 4.61
N PHE A 54 -7.96 12.71 3.79
CA PHE A 54 -8.79 12.53 2.59
C PHE A 54 -10.27 12.33 2.93
N MET A 55 -10.60 11.56 3.96
CA MET A 55 -12.00 11.36 4.38
C MET A 55 -12.66 12.69 4.76
N LYS A 56 -11.95 13.55 5.51
CA LYS A 56 -12.43 14.91 5.87
C LYS A 56 -12.65 15.79 4.63
N ILE A 57 -11.75 15.72 3.66
CA ILE A 57 -11.91 16.46 2.38
C ILE A 57 -13.15 15.97 1.64
N ASN A 58 -13.33 14.65 1.57
CA ASN A 58 -14.49 14.07 0.89
C ASN A 58 -15.80 14.44 1.59
N GLU A 59 -15.82 14.42 2.92
CA GLU A 59 -16.96 14.86 3.73
C GLU A 59 -17.29 16.33 3.48
N PHE A 60 -16.29 17.22 3.60
CA PHE A 60 -16.44 18.66 3.35
C PHE A 60 -16.98 18.95 1.94
N ILE A 61 -16.48 18.27 0.90
CA ILE A 61 -16.98 18.45 -0.45
C ILE A 61 -18.44 18.01 -0.55
N SER A 62 -18.78 16.87 0.06
CA SER A 62 -20.14 16.34 0.00
C SER A 62 -21.16 17.17 0.78
N SER A 63 -20.76 17.80 1.89
CA SER A 63 -21.65 18.60 2.74
C SER A 63 -21.72 20.07 2.31
N GLU A 64 -20.58 20.69 1.98
CA GLU A 64 -20.49 22.15 1.78
C GLU A 64 -20.47 22.57 0.31
N ILE A 65 -20.07 21.69 -0.61
CA ILE A 65 -19.89 22.06 -2.04
C ILE A 65 -20.94 21.38 -2.92
N THR A 66 -20.94 20.05 -2.99
CA THR A 66 -21.89 19.29 -3.83
C THR A 66 -21.86 17.79 -3.51
N PRO A 67 -23.03 17.13 -3.40
CA PRO A 67 -23.12 15.69 -3.21
C PRO A 67 -22.85 14.90 -4.50
N TYR A 68 -22.75 15.56 -5.65
CA TYR A 68 -22.65 14.90 -6.97
C TYR A 68 -21.21 14.64 -7.42
N VAL A 69 -20.21 15.05 -6.66
CA VAL A 69 -18.80 14.81 -7.00
C VAL A 69 -18.34 13.49 -6.39
N GLU A 70 -18.02 12.53 -7.26
CA GLU A 70 -17.35 11.30 -6.87
C GLU A 70 -15.92 11.27 -7.44
N PHE A 71 -14.92 11.22 -6.55
CA PHE A 71 -13.54 11.10 -6.98
C PHE A 71 -13.23 9.71 -7.56
N LYS A 72 -12.57 9.69 -8.71
CA LYS A 72 -12.03 8.45 -9.28
C LYS A 72 -10.97 7.85 -8.33
N PRO A 73 -10.81 6.51 -8.26
CA PRO A 73 -9.84 5.85 -7.38
C PRO A 73 -8.40 6.35 -7.50
N ARG A 74 -7.99 6.77 -8.70
CA ARG A 74 -6.67 7.36 -8.95
C ARG A 74 -6.51 8.71 -8.24
N THR A 75 -7.54 9.57 -8.33
CA THR A 75 -7.56 10.88 -7.67
C THR A 75 -7.54 10.72 -6.16
N LYS A 76 -8.35 9.80 -5.61
CA LYS A 76 -8.32 9.45 -4.17
C LYS A 76 -6.90 9.07 -3.72
N ALA A 77 -6.25 8.17 -4.47
CA ALA A 77 -4.88 7.73 -4.16
C ALA A 77 -3.84 8.86 -4.22
N CYS A 78 -3.97 9.80 -5.17
CA CYS A 78 -3.09 10.96 -5.27
C CYS A 78 -3.26 11.88 -4.06
N ILE A 79 -4.49 12.25 -3.71
CA ILE A 79 -4.77 13.12 -2.55
C ILE A 79 -4.22 12.48 -1.26
N ILE A 80 -4.50 11.19 -1.04
CA ILE A 80 -3.98 10.47 0.13
C ILE A 80 -2.45 10.46 0.12
N HIS A 81 -1.80 10.25 -1.02
CA HIS A 81 -0.34 10.25 -1.10
C HIS A 81 0.25 11.61 -0.73
N ASP A 82 -0.35 12.71 -1.18
CA ASP A 82 0.10 14.06 -0.88
C ASP A 82 -0.10 14.39 0.62
N MET A 83 -1.20 13.94 1.20
CA MET A 83 -1.45 14.06 2.65
C MET A 83 -0.44 13.23 3.48
N ILE A 84 -0.14 11.99 3.06
CA ILE A 84 0.91 11.17 3.69
C ILE A 84 2.25 11.89 3.60
N ARG A 85 2.60 12.47 2.45
CA ARG A 85 3.84 13.23 2.28
C ARG A 85 3.93 14.41 3.24
N ALA A 86 2.86 15.21 3.35
CA ALA A 86 2.81 16.32 4.29
C ALA A 86 2.99 15.85 5.74
N ASN A 87 2.25 14.80 6.14
CA ASN A 87 2.36 14.21 7.48
C ASN A 87 3.73 13.62 7.78
N THR A 88 4.40 13.05 6.77
CA THR A 88 5.74 12.50 6.90
C THR A 88 6.76 13.61 7.18
N LEU A 89 6.66 14.73 6.46
CA LEU A 89 7.53 15.88 6.68
C LEU A 89 7.31 16.48 8.06
N ASP A 90 6.06 16.60 8.50
CA ASP A 90 5.71 17.12 9.82
C ASP A 90 6.28 16.25 10.96
N LEU A 91 6.16 14.92 10.87
CA LEU A 91 6.56 14.01 11.94
C LEU A 91 8.06 13.69 11.99
N PHE A 92 8.75 13.69 10.84
CA PHE A 92 10.10 13.13 10.75
C PHE A 92 11.20 14.11 10.33
N SER A 93 10.86 15.34 9.90
CA SER A 93 11.87 16.26 9.33
C SER A 93 12.96 16.71 10.32
N GLU A 94 12.66 16.77 11.61
CA GLU A 94 13.60 17.24 12.64
C GLU A 94 14.46 16.11 13.25
N ARG A 95 14.32 14.87 12.77
CA ARG A 95 15.03 13.71 13.34
C ARG A 95 16.39 13.51 12.69
N GLY A 96 17.46 13.67 13.46
CA GLY A 96 18.83 13.54 12.97
C GLY A 96 19.21 12.16 12.41
N ASN A 97 18.49 11.09 12.78
CA ASN A 97 18.72 9.72 12.30
C ASN A 97 17.88 9.35 11.06
N LEU A 98 17.01 10.25 10.59
CA LEU A 98 16.15 10.03 9.44
C LEU A 98 16.43 11.12 8.39
N GLN A 99 16.46 10.73 7.12
CA GLN A 99 16.45 11.71 6.04
C GLN A 99 15.15 11.58 5.26
N VAL A 100 14.31 12.59 5.36
CA VAL A 100 13.00 12.64 4.71
C VAL A 100 13.08 13.57 3.51
N GLY A 101 12.65 13.11 2.35
CA GLY A 101 12.65 13.96 1.17
C GLY A 101 12.55 13.22 -0.14
N GLU A 102 12.89 13.92 -1.22
CA GLU A 102 12.96 13.36 -2.56
C GLU A 102 14.37 12.89 -2.92
N PHE A 103 14.48 11.61 -3.23
CA PHE A 103 15.71 10.96 -3.68
C PHE A 103 15.51 10.61 -5.15
N ASN A 104 16.17 11.36 -6.04
CA ASN A 104 15.98 11.23 -7.49
C ASN A 104 14.47 11.20 -7.87
N LYS A 105 13.71 12.22 -7.41
CA LYS A 105 12.25 12.39 -7.63
C LYS A 105 11.37 11.31 -6.99
N VAL A 106 11.91 10.52 -6.07
CA VAL A 106 11.15 9.55 -5.28
C VAL A 106 11.10 10.03 -3.84
N PHE A 107 9.90 10.39 -3.39
CA PHE A 107 9.68 10.73 -1.98
C PHE A 107 9.74 9.49 -1.08
N GLY A 108 10.42 9.59 0.05
CA GLY A 108 10.49 8.54 1.06
C GLY A 108 11.32 8.95 2.28
N ILE A 109 11.59 7.96 3.13
CA ILE A 109 12.41 8.10 4.33
C ILE A 109 13.61 7.18 4.18
N ASN A 110 14.82 7.74 4.28
CA ASN A 110 16.04 6.99 4.48
C ASN A 110 16.28 6.84 5.98
N VAL A 111 16.47 5.61 6.44
CA VAL A 111 16.66 5.25 7.85
C VAL A 111 18.09 4.72 8.02
N ASN A 112 18.94 5.50 8.67
CA ASN A 112 20.33 5.15 8.97
C ASN A 112 21.15 4.63 7.75
N ASP A 113 20.80 4.99 6.51
CA ASP A 113 21.35 4.41 5.28
C ASP A 113 21.16 2.89 5.14
N GLU A 114 20.36 2.26 6.01
CA GLU A 114 20.12 0.82 6.05
C GLU A 114 18.81 0.42 5.37
N LEU A 115 17.80 1.29 5.42
CA LEU A 115 16.50 1.08 4.80
C LEU A 115 16.03 2.36 4.11
N PHE A 116 15.32 2.20 3.00
CA PHE A 116 14.62 3.30 2.36
C PHE A 116 13.15 2.96 2.18
N VAL A 117 12.29 3.67 2.91
CA VAL A 117 10.85 3.40 2.99
C VAL A 117 10.09 4.37 2.08
N ARG A 118 9.30 3.80 1.16
CA ARG A 118 8.42 4.56 0.27
C ARG A 118 6.95 4.30 0.56
N PHE A 119 6.16 5.36 0.63
CA PHE A 119 4.72 5.28 0.82
C PHE A 119 3.97 4.96 -0.47
N LYS A 120 3.15 3.90 -0.46
CA LYS A 120 2.40 3.46 -1.65
C LYS A 120 1.03 2.87 -1.36
N LYS A 121 0.08 3.08 -2.27
CA LYS A 121 -1.12 2.25 -2.32
C LYS A 121 -0.77 0.86 -2.84
N MET A 122 -1.25 -0.18 -2.15
CA MET A 122 -1.09 -1.58 -2.51
C MET A 122 -2.42 -2.21 -2.93
N ASN A 123 -2.34 -3.39 -3.54
CA ASN A 123 -3.48 -4.29 -3.74
C ASN A 123 -3.44 -5.45 -2.74
N LYS A 124 -4.42 -6.36 -2.84
CA LYS A 124 -4.53 -7.53 -1.94
C LYS A 124 -3.34 -8.50 -1.98
N ASN A 125 -2.48 -8.41 -2.99
CA ASN A 125 -1.26 -9.21 -3.13
C ASN A 125 -0.01 -8.40 -2.74
N PHE A 126 -0.18 -7.29 -2.02
CA PHE A 126 0.89 -6.35 -1.62
C PHE A 126 1.62 -5.70 -2.80
N ALA A 127 1.13 -5.90 -4.02
CA ALA A 127 1.74 -5.32 -5.20
C ALA A 127 1.39 -3.83 -5.29
N VAL A 128 2.38 -3.03 -5.64
CA VAL A 128 2.27 -1.59 -5.74
C VAL A 128 1.67 -1.22 -7.10
N SER A 129 0.57 -0.47 -7.09
CA SER A 129 -0.01 0.04 -8.33
C SER A 129 0.80 1.24 -8.83
N SER A 130 1.61 1.06 -9.87
CA SER A 130 2.34 2.18 -10.49
C SER A 130 2.63 1.97 -11.97
N TYR A 131 2.93 3.07 -12.67
CA TYR A 131 3.51 3.00 -14.01
C TYR A 131 4.95 2.47 -13.89
N LEU A 132 5.24 1.38 -14.61
CA LEU A 132 6.53 0.69 -14.59
C LEU A 132 7.63 1.52 -15.28
N THR A 133 8.07 2.59 -14.63
CA THR A 133 9.28 3.33 -15.04
C THR A 133 10.52 2.45 -14.82
N PRO A 134 11.62 2.69 -15.56
CA PRO A 134 12.89 1.99 -15.32
C PRO A 134 13.36 2.13 -13.87
N GLN A 135 13.14 3.30 -13.25
CA GLN A 135 13.46 3.52 -11.84
C GLN A 135 12.59 2.68 -10.90
N HIS A 136 11.30 2.53 -11.18
CA HIS A 136 10.43 1.68 -10.37
C HIS A 136 10.81 0.20 -10.48
N LYS A 137 11.17 -0.27 -11.68
CA LYS A 137 11.69 -1.64 -11.88
C LYS A 137 12.97 -1.87 -11.10
N LYS A 138 13.90 -0.90 -11.11
CA LYS A 138 15.12 -0.95 -10.29
C LYS A 138 14.80 -0.97 -8.80
N TYR A 139 13.83 -0.18 -8.36
CA TYR A 139 13.42 -0.14 -6.96
C TYR A 139 12.82 -1.47 -6.50
N LEU A 140 11.89 -2.03 -7.28
CA LEU A 140 11.32 -3.36 -7.03
C LEU A 140 12.40 -4.45 -7.05
N GLY A 141 13.36 -4.36 -7.98
CA GLY A 141 14.45 -5.31 -8.12
C GLY A 141 15.61 -5.15 -7.14
N GLN A 142 15.50 -4.30 -6.12
CA GLN A 142 16.60 -4.00 -5.18
C GLN A 142 17.91 -3.58 -5.89
N GLN A 143 17.79 -2.94 -7.05
CA GLN A 143 18.93 -2.53 -7.86
C GLN A 143 19.41 -1.13 -7.47
N ARG A 144 20.66 -0.82 -7.81
CA ARG A 144 21.20 0.53 -7.62
C ARG A 144 20.44 1.58 -8.45
N ILE A 145 20.14 2.71 -7.81
CA ILE A 145 19.46 3.85 -8.43
C ILE A 145 20.33 5.08 -8.15
N LEU A 146 20.74 5.78 -9.20
CA LEU A 146 21.50 7.02 -9.07
C LEU A 146 20.73 8.02 -8.19
N GLY A 147 21.41 8.65 -7.24
CA GLY A 147 20.81 9.60 -6.29
C GLY A 147 20.15 8.96 -5.07
N PHE A 148 20.30 7.64 -4.89
CA PHE A 148 20.02 6.95 -3.63
C PHE A 148 21.34 6.55 -2.96
N PRO A 149 21.36 6.37 -1.63
CA PRO A 149 22.47 5.70 -0.97
C PRO A 149 22.63 4.27 -1.54
N ASP A 150 23.82 3.69 -1.46
CA ASP A 150 24.13 2.38 -2.07
C ASP A 150 23.67 1.19 -1.22
N GLU A 151 23.64 1.35 0.09
CA GLU A 151 23.36 0.28 1.07
C GLU A 151 21.88 -0.06 1.34
N PRO A 152 20.89 0.86 1.30
CA PRO A 152 19.61 0.60 1.93
C PRO A 152 18.78 -0.44 1.19
N THR A 153 18.14 -1.33 1.94
CA THR A 153 17.08 -2.18 1.41
C THR A 153 15.85 -1.32 1.12
N PHE A 154 15.26 -1.49 -0.06
CA PHE A 154 14.10 -0.73 -0.50
C PHE A 154 12.80 -1.37 -0.03
N LEU A 155 12.00 -0.59 0.72
CA LEU A 155 10.77 -1.05 1.32
C LEU A 155 9.58 -0.21 0.88
N PHE A 156 8.43 -0.85 0.75
CA PHE A 156 7.16 -0.16 0.60
C PHE A 156 6.38 -0.19 1.91
N ALA A 157 6.13 0.99 2.48
CA ALA A 157 5.07 1.16 3.48
C ALA A 157 3.79 1.47 2.74
N GLY A 158 2.84 0.54 2.73
CA GLY A 158 1.65 0.70 1.92
C GLY A 158 0.35 0.35 2.59
N TYR A 159 -0.71 0.95 2.04
CA TYR A 159 -2.06 0.79 2.52
C TYR A 159 -2.93 0.13 1.46
N ILE A 160 -3.89 -0.66 1.92
CA ILE A 160 -4.92 -1.28 1.10
C ILE A 160 -6.25 -0.69 1.54
N PRO A 161 -6.91 0.17 0.74
CA PRO A 161 -8.25 0.65 1.07
C PRO A 161 -9.26 -0.49 0.87
N ASN A 162 -10.37 -0.44 1.63
CA ASN A 162 -11.52 -1.29 1.36
C ASN A 162 -12.15 -0.94 -0.01
N GLN A 163 -13.08 -1.76 -0.48
CA GLN A 163 -13.71 -1.56 -1.79
C GLN A 163 -14.45 -0.22 -1.91
N ALA A 164 -15.04 0.25 -0.82
CA ALA A 164 -15.78 1.51 -0.76
C ALA A 164 -14.89 2.76 -0.57
N TRP A 165 -13.59 2.59 -0.32
CA TRP A 165 -12.67 3.66 0.08
C TRP A 165 -13.11 4.44 1.33
N THR A 166 -13.80 3.77 2.25
CA THR A 166 -14.28 4.36 3.51
C THR A 166 -13.41 3.97 4.70
N SER A 167 -12.58 2.94 4.56
CA SER A 167 -11.63 2.51 5.58
C SER A 167 -10.41 1.84 4.95
N LEU A 168 -9.36 1.66 5.73
CA LEU A 168 -8.22 0.83 5.38
C LEU A 168 -8.52 -0.63 5.74
N SER A 169 -8.27 -1.54 4.80
CA SER A 169 -8.24 -2.99 5.06
C SER A 169 -6.97 -3.42 5.78
N GLY A 170 -5.89 -2.65 5.64
CA GLY A 170 -4.64 -2.88 6.35
C GLY A 170 -3.52 -1.96 5.87
N ILE A 171 -2.48 -1.90 6.70
CA ILE A 171 -1.22 -1.19 6.45
C ILE A 171 -0.10 -2.21 6.59
N TYR A 172 0.79 -2.22 5.61
CA TYR A 172 1.81 -3.25 5.46
C TYR A 172 3.17 -2.64 5.14
N LEU A 173 4.23 -3.27 5.63
CA LEU A 173 5.58 -3.10 5.14
C LEU A 173 5.91 -4.28 4.23
N ALA A 174 6.42 -4.02 3.03
CA ALA A 174 6.73 -5.08 2.07
C ALA A 174 8.10 -4.87 1.44
N CYS A 175 8.88 -5.95 1.36
CA CYS A 175 10.13 -6.02 0.64
C CYS A 175 9.96 -6.88 -0.62
N TRP A 176 10.14 -6.26 -1.77
CA TRP A 176 10.10 -6.93 -3.07
C TRP A 176 11.51 -7.11 -3.62
N ASN A 177 11.73 -8.17 -4.38
CA ASN A 177 12.94 -8.43 -5.16
C ASN A 177 12.53 -8.88 -6.57
N GLY A 178 12.31 -7.89 -7.43
CA GLY A 178 11.77 -8.09 -8.77
C GLY A 178 10.31 -8.52 -8.68
N ASP A 179 10.04 -9.75 -9.11
CA ASP A 179 8.70 -10.36 -9.08
C ASP A 179 8.45 -11.19 -7.81
N THR A 180 9.46 -11.31 -6.94
CA THR A 180 9.38 -12.07 -5.69
C THR A 180 9.06 -11.14 -4.52
N LEU A 181 8.02 -11.47 -3.75
CA LEU A 181 7.79 -10.86 -2.44
C LEU A 181 8.64 -11.60 -1.41
N GLU A 182 9.76 -10.99 -1.00
CA GLU A 182 10.71 -11.59 -0.05
C GLU A 182 10.06 -11.74 1.33
N TRP A 183 9.42 -10.69 1.80
CA TRP A 183 8.65 -10.69 3.04
C TRP A 183 7.66 -9.52 3.07
N TYR A 184 6.66 -9.65 3.95
CA TYR A 184 5.79 -8.55 4.34
C TYR A 184 5.50 -8.62 5.84
N ASP A 185 5.16 -7.48 6.41
CA ASP A 185 4.73 -7.34 7.80
C ASP A 185 3.45 -6.52 7.88
N GLU A 186 2.56 -6.90 8.78
CA GLU A 186 1.32 -6.17 9.01
C GLU A 186 1.55 -5.06 10.03
N ALA A 187 2.01 -3.92 9.55
CA ALA A 187 2.35 -2.76 10.36
C ALA A 187 1.15 -2.25 11.19
N GLY A 188 -0.08 -2.39 10.69
CA GLY A 188 -1.29 -1.96 11.42
C GLY A 188 -1.68 -2.80 12.64
N LYS A 189 -1.09 -3.99 12.86
CA LYS A 189 -1.49 -4.86 13.99
C LYS A 189 -0.86 -4.50 15.33
N TYR A 190 0.30 -3.84 15.32
CA TYR A 190 0.98 -3.45 16.55
C TYR A 190 0.26 -2.34 17.33
N SER A 191 -0.66 -1.60 16.69
CA SER A 191 -1.45 -0.56 17.37
C SER A 191 -2.65 -1.11 18.17
N TYR A 192 -3.06 -2.36 17.93
CA TYR A 192 -4.21 -2.98 18.63
C TYR A 192 -3.84 -3.76 19.90
N GLU A 193 -2.55 -4.02 20.16
CA GLU A 193 -2.13 -4.73 21.38
C GLU A 193 -2.03 -3.83 22.63
N GLN A 194 -2.37 -2.54 22.53
CA GLN A 194 -2.56 -1.69 23.71
C GLN A 194 -4.03 -1.65 24.16
N PHE A 195 -4.28 -2.34 25.29
CA PHE A 195 -5.48 -2.34 26.14
C PHE A 195 -6.78 -2.91 25.55
N SER A 196 -6.81 -4.21 25.24
CA SER A 196 -8.00 -4.98 25.59
C SER A 196 -8.02 -5.15 27.11
N ILE A 197 -8.66 -4.23 27.83
CA ILE A 197 -9.19 -4.57 29.15
C ILE A 197 -10.31 -5.57 28.87
N ASP A 198 -10.03 -6.84 29.12
CA ASP A 198 -11.03 -7.90 29.10
C ASP A 198 -12.08 -7.59 30.19
N PHE A 199 -13.14 -6.88 29.79
CA PHE A 199 -14.36 -6.87 30.55
C PHE A 199 -15.04 -8.22 30.28
N GLU A 200 -14.86 -9.17 31.20
CA GLU A 200 -15.71 -10.37 31.26
C GLU A 200 -17.17 -9.94 31.41
N SER A 201 -17.88 -9.83 30.28
CA SER A 201 -19.33 -9.69 30.29
C SER A 201 -19.93 -11.05 30.64
N SER A 202 -20.07 -11.30 31.93
CA SER A 202 -21.05 -12.28 32.40
C SER A 202 -22.44 -11.76 32.01
N LYS A 203 -23.02 -12.33 30.94
CA LYS A 203 -24.38 -12.92 30.94
C LYS A 203 -24.98 -13.15 29.54
N ASN A 204 -25.45 -14.38 29.40
CA ASN A 204 -26.70 -14.82 28.79
C ASN A 204 -26.69 -15.24 27.31
N ASP A 205 -26.53 -16.55 27.15
CA ASP A 205 -27.18 -17.40 26.16
C ASP A 205 -28.66 -17.03 25.94
N ALA A 206 -28.94 -16.19 24.95
CA ALA A 206 -30.28 -16.06 24.39
C ALA A 206 -30.24 -15.24 23.09
N HIS A 207 -29.72 -15.78 21.98
CA HIS A 207 -30.20 -15.48 20.61
C HIS A 207 -29.59 -16.47 19.60
N LYS A 208 -29.61 -17.77 19.92
CA LYS A 208 -29.75 -18.83 18.90
C LYS A 208 -31.23 -19.12 18.82
N ILE A 209 -31.87 -18.67 17.75
CA ILE A 209 -33.21 -19.00 17.20
C ILE A 209 -33.74 -17.69 16.61
N ILE A 210 -33.49 -17.47 15.32
CA ILE A 210 -34.41 -16.95 14.27
C ILE A 210 -33.58 -16.96 12.96
N GLU A 211 -33.10 -18.15 12.58
CA GLU A 211 -32.76 -18.42 11.18
C GLU A 211 -33.40 -19.77 10.83
N LYS A 212 -34.66 -19.72 10.42
CA LYS A 212 -35.28 -20.83 9.70
C LYS A 212 -36.46 -20.38 8.86
N ARG A 213 -36.27 -20.54 7.55
CA ARG A 213 -37.27 -20.82 6.49
C ARG A 213 -38.04 -19.63 5.91
N VAL A 214 -37.61 -19.21 4.73
CA VAL A 214 -38.47 -19.21 3.53
C VAL A 214 -37.67 -19.77 2.35
N ARG A 215 -37.99 -21.01 1.92
CA ARG A 215 -37.55 -21.58 0.64
C ARG A 215 -38.66 -21.31 -0.39
N LEU A 216 -38.40 -20.48 -1.38
CA LEU A 216 -39.28 -20.29 -2.53
C LEU A 216 -39.17 -21.51 -3.47
N LYS A 217 -40.28 -22.19 -3.74
CA LYS A 217 -40.37 -23.36 -4.62
C LYS A 217 -40.77 -22.91 -6.04
N LYS A 218 -39.90 -23.18 -7.02
CA LYS A 218 -40.19 -23.07 -8.46
C LYS A 218 -41.13 -24.19 -8.93
N GLY A 219 -42.16 -23.80 -9.70
CA GLY A 219 -42.65 -24.54 -10.88
C GLY A 219 -43.70 -25.64 -10.68
N LEU A 220 -44.92 -25.38 -11.19
CA LEU A 220 -45.98 -26.27 -11.73
C LEU A 220 -47.13 -25.29 -12.10
N GLY A 221 -47.69 -25.13 -13.29
CA GLY A 221 -47.74 -25.93 -14.50
C GLY A 221 -49.18 -25.87 -15.03
N LYS A 222 -49.41 -25.15 -16.13
CA LYS A 222 -50.50 -25.27 -17.13
C LYS A 222 -51.99 -25.31 -16.72
N ASN A 223 -52.73 -24.36 -17.32
CA ASN A 223 -53.91 -24.52 -18.19
C ASN A 223 -55.27 -23.92 -17.76
N LYS A 224 -55.82 -23.20 -18.77
CA LYS A 224 -57.23 -23.00 -19.19
C LYS A 224 -58.05 -21.87 -18.56
N ASP A 225 -58.20 -20.83 -19.40
CA ASP A 225 -59.47 -20.23 -19.86
C ASP A 225 -60.68 -20.35 -18.94
N LYS A 226 -61.18 -19.18 -18.52
CA LYS A 226 -62.59 -18.77 -18.64
C LYS A 226 -62.66 -17.25 -18.51
N GLY A 227 -63.24 -16.61 -19.53
CA GLY A 227 -63.49 -15.17 -19.58
C GLY A 227 -64.71 -14.73 -18.76
N THR A 228 -65.24 -13.57 -19.17
CA THR A 228 -66.21 -12.67 -18.50
C THR A 228 -65.50 -11.72 -17.51
N GLY A 229 -65.42 -10.40 -17.68
CA GLY A 229 -66.16 -9.47 -18.53
C GLY A 229 -67.40 -8.97 -17.79
N THR A 230 -67.31 -7.84 -17.06
CA THR A 230 -68.41 -6.88 -16.87
C THR A 230 -67.86 -5.53 -16.39
N ASP A 231 -68.53 -4.48 -16.85
CA ASP A 231 -68.11 -3.09 -16.95
C ASP A 231 -68.29 -2.21 -15.69
N ASN A 232 -67.75 -1.00 -15.85
CA ASN A 232 -68.04 0.26 -15.17
C ASN A 232 -69.40 0.38 -14.46
N ASN A 233 -69.35 0.99 -13.27
CA ASN A 233 -70.19 2.13 -12.90
C ASN A 233 -69.48 2.99 -11.85
#